data_AF-A0A180FSJ2-F1
#
_entry.id   AF-A0A180FSJ2-F1
#
_cell.length_a   1.000
_cell.length_b   1.000
_cell.length_c   1.000
_cell.angle_alpha   90.00
_cell.angle_beta   90.00
_cell.angle_gamma   90.00
#
_symmetry.space_group_name_H-M   'P 1'
#
loop_
_entity.id
_entity.type
_entity.pdbx_description
1 polymer ?
#
loop_
_entity_poly.entity_id
_entity_poly.type
_entity_poly.pdbx_seq_one_letter_code
_entity_poly.pdbx_strand_id
1 'polypeptide(L)'
;MFNGNVGKERVFQGDYNLNKSYNFAKIKIKNMDKQISSEKAVRELVKSNVVTFAQTFSERHISEFDNPDGTLNMKIHNIFISVLGEEIQYYTALVRSFDSSLGNMLENLAISIARLFYNVTNQVNGPLFPEQTAKIAELLEAYKNSQNPKKVSVADFQLLRNIPKPENVVEKTHISDYYLYDEE
;
A
#
# COMPACT_ATOMS: atom_id res chain seq x y z
N MET A 1 7.61 -45.26 -70.22
CA MET A 1 8.57 -45.55 -69.14
C MET A 1 9.07 -44.22 -68.58
N PHE A 2 9.08 -44.12 -67.25
CA PHE A 2 9.40 -42.94 -66.45
C PHE A 2 10.88 -42.51 -66.50
N ASN A 3 11.08 -41.27 -66.01
CA ASN A 3 12.25 -40.64 -65.37
C ASN A 3 12.97 -39.56 -66.22
N GLY A 4 13.29 -38.37 -65.71
CA GLY A 4 13.14 -37.79 -64.36
C GLY A 4 14.00 -36.52 -64.18
N ASN A 5 13.70 -35.77 -63.11
CA ASN A 5 14.43 -34.67 -62.46
C ASN A 5 14.30 -33.23 -62.98
N VAL A 6 13.40 -32.49 -62.32
CA VAL A 6 13.43 -31.03 -62.15
C VAL A 6 13.51 -30.71 -60.65
N GLY A 7 14.47 -29.86 -60.28
CA GLY A 7 14.40 -28.92 -59.15
C GLY A 7 14.37 -29.46 -57.71
N LYS A 8 15.52 -29.41 -57.01
CA LYS A 8 15.57 -29.31 -55.55
C LYS A 8 15.47 -27.83 -55.14
N GLU A 9 14.33 -27.40 -54.62
CA GLU A 9 14.26 -26.18 -53.80
C GLU A 9 14.47 -26.53 -52.33
N ARG A 10 15.56 -26.03 -51.75
CA ARG A 10 15.79 -26.01 -50.31
C ARG A 10 14.97 -24.87 -49.72
N VAL A 11 13.85 -25.19 -49.07
CA VAL A 11 13.11 -24.22 -48.27
C VAL A 11 13.86 -24.01 -46.94
N PHE A 12 14.28 -22.77 -46.72
CA PHE A 12 15.08 -22.30 -45.60
C PHE A 12 14.32 -22.44 -44.25
N GLN A 13 14.94 -23.12 -43.28
CA GLN A 13 14.53 -23.13 -41.85
C GLN A 13 14.97 -21.86 -41.07
N GLY A 14 15.28 -20.75 -41.77
CA GLY A 14 15.94 -19.57 -41.18
C GLY A 14 15.02 -18.58 -40.45
N ASP A 15 13.75 -18.46 -40.85
CA ASP A 15 12.95 -17.27 -40.51
C ASP A 15 12.17 -17.34 -39.18
N TYR A 16 11.96 -18.53 -38.64
CA TYR A 16 11.21 -18.71 -37.39
C TYR A 16 12.01 -18.31 -36.14
N ASN A 17 13.32 -18.55 -36.11
CA ASN A 17 14.16 -18.20 -34.95
C ASN A 17 14.50 -16.71 -34.88
N LEU A 18 14.64 -16.04 -36.04
CA LEU A 18 14.87 -14.60 -36.11
C LEU A 18 13.67 -13.83 -35.53
N ASN A 19 12.45 -14.12 -35.99
CA ASN A 19 11.24 -13.44 -35.51
C ASN A 19 10.99 -13.59 -34.00
N LYS A 20 11.30 -14.77 -33.43
CA LYS A 20 11.23 -15.00 -31.98
C LYS A 20 12.24 -14.14 -31.22
N SER A 21 13.49 -14.10 -31.67
CA SER A 21 14.56 -13.28 -31.09
C SER A 21 14.24 -11.77 -31.14
N TYR A 22 13.73 -11.28 -32.28
CA TYR A 22 13.31 -9.88 -32.43
C TYR A 22 12.17 -9.49 -31.48
N ASN A 23 11.17 -10.35 -31.29
CA ASN A 23 10.07 -10.08 -30.36
C ASN A 23 10.54 -10.07 -28.89
N PHE A 24 11.42 -10.99 -28.50
CA PHE A 24 12.02 -10.96 -27.16
C PHE A 24 12.85 -9.70 -26.91
N ALA A 25 13.64 -9.27 -27.90
CA ALA A 25 14.41 -8.03 -27.79
C ALA A 25 13.50 -6.81 -27.63
N LYS A 26 12.41 -6.71 -28.41
CA LYS A 26 11.43 -5.61 -28.28
C LYS A 26 10.73 -5.58 -26.92
N ILE A 27 10.32 -6.74 -26.40
CA ILE A 27 9.70 -6.83 -25.06
C ILE A 27 10.70 -6.39 -23.99
N LYS A 28 11.96 -6.85 -24.09
CA LYS A 28 13.01 -6.50 -23.14
C LYS A 28 13.34 -5.01 -23.15
N ILE A 29 13.42 -4.39 -24.33
CA ILE A 29 13.63 -2.95 -24.49
C ILE A 29 12.46 -2.16 -23.91
N LYS A 30 11.22 -2.53 -24.26
CA LYS A 30 10.00 -1.88 -23.72
C LYS A 30 9.94 -1.96 -22.18
N ASN A 31 10.30 -3.10 -21.60
CA ASN A 31 10.34 -3.28 -20.15
C ASN A 31 11.46 -2.46 -19.49
N MET A 32 12.62 -2.36 -20.15
CA MET A 32 13.74 -1.54 -19.68
C MET A 32 13.41 -0.04 -19.72
N ASP A 33 12.73 0.42 -20.77
CA ASP A 33 12.25 1.81 -20.89
C ASP A 33 11.16 2.12 -19.85
N LYS A 34 10.21 1.20 -19.59
CA LYS A 34 9.23 1.30 -18.49
C LYS A 34 9.95 1.42 -17.15
N GLN A 35 10.96 0.57 -16.90
CA GLN A 35 11.73 0.56 -15.66
C GLN A 35 12.52 1.86 -15.43
N ILE A 36 13.19 2.38 -16.46
CA ILE A 36 13.95 3.65 -16.38
C ILE A 36 12.99 4.84 -16.15
N SER A 37 11.83 4.83 -16.80
CA SER A 37 10.79 5.85 -16.60
C SER A 37 10.24 5.84 -15.17
N SER A 38 9.93 4.65 -14.64
CA SER A 38 9.45 4.47 -13.27
C SER A 38 10.50 4.87 -12.22
N GLU A 39 11.78 4.54 -12.44
CA GLU A 39 12.85 4.93 -11.52
C GLU A 39 13.00 6.44 -11.40
N LYS A 40 12.98 7.15 -12.54
CA LYS A 40 13.05 8.61 -12.57
C LYS A 40 11.84 9.24 -11.87
N ALA A 41 10.64 8.69 -12.09
CA ALA A 41 9.43 9.15 -11.41
C ALA A 41 9.53 8.96 -9.88
N VAL A 42 10.00 7.81 -9.41
CA VAL A 42 10.23 7.55 -7.98
C VAL A 42 11.26 8.52 -7.40
N ARG A 43 12.38 8.78 -8.08
CA ARG A 43 13.38 9.75 -7.59
C ARG A 43 12.83 11.15 -7.42
N GLU A 44 12.08 11.64 -8.40
CA GLU A 44 11.48 12.98 -8.30
C GLU A 44 10.42 13.05 -7.20
N LEU A 45 9.62 11.99 -7.01
CA LEU A 45 8.69 11.90 -5.88
C LEU A 45 9.41 11.97 -4.54
N VAL A 46 10.46 11.17 -4.36
CA VAL A 46 11.25 11.17 -3.11
C VAL A 46 11.85 12.55 -2.87
N LYS A 47 12.50 13.15 -3.87
CA LYS A 47 13.12 14.47 -3.76
C LYS A 47 12.10 15.54 -3.39
N SER A 48 10.98 15.59 -4.10
CA SER A 48 9.91 16.56 -3.87
C SER A 48 9.32 16.44 -2.46
N ASN A 49 9.02 15.22 -2.01
CA ASN A 49 8.46 14.98 -0.68
C ASN A 49 9.43 15.38 0.44
N VAL A 50 10.72 15.02 0.33
CA VAL A 50 11.72 15.37 1.35
C VAL A 50 11.93 16.90 1.44
N VAL A 51 12.03 17.58 0.31
CA VAL A 51 12.17 19.05 0.28
C VAL A 51 10.94 19.73 0.87
N THR A 52 9.75 19.31 0.44
CA THR A 52 8.48 19.86 0.93
C THR A 52 8.31 19.61 2.43
N PHE A 53 8.67 18.42 2.91
CA PHE A 53 8.65 18.10 4.33
C PHE A 53 9.56 19.04 5.13
N ALA A 54 10.83 19.20 4.73
CA ALA A 54 11.77 20.05 5.44
C ALA A 54 11.26 21.51 5.52
N GLN A 55 10.76 22.03 4.41
CA GLN A 55 10.22 23.39 4.34
C GLN A 55 8.97 23.55 5.22
N THR A 56 7.95 22.72 5.01
CA THR A 56 6.67 22.83 5.74
C THR A 56 6.81 22.52 7.22
N PHE A 57 7.71 21.61 7.60
CA PHE A 57 8.02 21.34 9.00
C PHE A 57 8.64 22.56 9.67
N SER A 58 9.61 23.21 9.03
CA SER A 58 10.22 24.43 9.56
C SER A 58 9.23 25.59 9.64
N GLU A 59 8.53 25.88 8.55
CA GLU A 59 7.58 26.99 8.46
C GLU A 59 6.48 26.88 9.51
N ARG A 60 5.89 25.69 9.68
CA ARG A 60 4.86 25.44 10.69
C ARG A 60 5.34 25.83 12.09
N HIS A 61 6.48 25.31 12.51
CA HIS A 61 7.01 25.54 13.87
C HIS A 61 7.45 26.99 14.10
N ILE A 62 7.96 27.67 13.07
CA ILE A 62 8.27 29.11 13.15
C ILE A 62 6.98 29.92 13.26
N SER A 63 5.97 29.61 12.44
CA SER A 63 4.70 30.35 12.41
C SER A 63 3.84 30.15 13.66
N GLU A 64 3.96 29.00 14.32
CA GLU A 64 3.19 28.62 15.50
C GLU A 64 3.93 28.91 16.81
N PHE A 65 5.10 29.55 16.79
CA PHE A 65 5.95 29.75 17.97
C PHE A 65 5.19 30.38 19.15
N ASP A 66 4.46 31.47 18.89
CA ASP A 66 3.69 32.20 19.90
C ASP A 66 2.23 31.69 20.04
N ASN A 67 1.84 30.64 19.29
CA ASN A 67 0.47 30.11 19.32
C ASN A 67 0.31 29.11 20.47
N PRO A 68 -0.48 29.39 21.52
CA PRO A 68 -0.69 28.45 22.64
C PRO A 68 -1.26 27.10 22.21
N ASP A 69 -2.03 27.06 21.13
CA ASP A 69 -2.60 25.85 20.53
C ASP A 69 -1.74 25.30 19.37
N GLY A 70 -0.52 25.82 19.21
CA GLY A 70 0.44 25.38 18.21
C GLY A 70 0.92 23.94 18.44
N THR A 71 1.43 23.30 17.39
CA THR A 71 1.80 21.88 17.38
C THR A 71 2.78 21.51 18.50
N LEU A 72 3.74 22.39 18.81
CA LEU A 72 4.68 22.19 19.93
C LEU A 72 4.02 22.45 21.27
N ASN A 73 3.26 23.53 21.38
CA ASN A 73 2.62 23.94 22.63
C ASN A 73 1.57 22.90 23.09
N MET A 74 0.87 22.25 22.17
CA MET A 74 0.04 21.07 22.49
C MET A 74 0.86 19.86 22.98
N LYS A 75 2.11 19.70 22.54
CA LYS A 75 2.95 18.55 22.85
C LYS A 75 3.75 18.71 24.15
N ILE A 76 4.11 19.94 24.55
CA ILE A 76 4.88 20.23 25.77
C ILE A 76 4.09 19.93 27.05
N HIS A 77 2.75 20.11 27.07
CA HIS A 77 1.92 19.89 28.27
C HIS A 77 1.64 18.41 28.60
N ASN A 78 2.50 17.50 28.13
CA ASN A 78 2.41 16.10 28.46
C ASN A 78 3.03 15.81 29.85
N ILE A 79 2.28 15.11 30.71
CA ILE A 79 2.65 14.83 32.11
C ILE A 79 3.99 14.10 32.27
N PHE A 80 4.45 13.37 31.24
CA PHE A 80 5.71 12.65 31.29
C PHE A 80 6.94 13.54 31.05
N ILE A 81 6.75 14.72 30.44
CA ILE A 81 7.85 15.61 30.06
C ILE A 81 7.83 16.95 30.81
N SER A 82 6.72 17.29 31.46
CA SER A 82 6.60 18.51 32.28
C SER A 82 7.56 18.54 33.47
N VAL A 83 8.04 17.38 33.90
CA VAL A 83 9.02 17.23 35.00
C VAL A 83 10.47 17.42 34.56
N LEU A 84 10.75 17.50 33.25
CA LEU A 84 12.11 17.45 32.70
C LEU A 84 12.78 18.83 32.56
N GLY A 85 12.12 19.92 32.97
CA GLY A 85 12.58 21.29 32.77
C GLY A 85 12.31 21.81 31.35
N GLU A 86 12.19 23.14 31.21
CA GLU A 86 11.67 23.79 29.99
C GLU A 86 12.45 23.45 28.71
N GLU A 87 13.79 23.38 28.80
CA GLU A 87 14.65 23.07 27.65
C GLU A 87 14.45 21.64 27.13
N ILE A 88 14.52 20.65 28.03
CA ILE A 88 14.34 19.23 27.65
C ILE A 88 12.91 18.98 27.18
N GLN A 89 11.93 19.63 27.80
CA GLN A 89 10.53 19.58 27.41
C GLN A 89 10.32 20.08 25.97
N TYR A 90 10.94 21.21 25.61
CA TYR A 90 10.89 21.76 24.25
C TYR A 90 11.48 20.80 23.22
N TYR A 91 12.71 20.32 23.43
CA TYR A 91 13.35 19.39 22.49
C TYR A 91 12.60 18.08 22.37
N THR A 92 12.04 17.58 23.47
CA THR A 92 11.22 16.37 23.44
C THR A 92 9.93 16.57 22.65
N ALA A 93 9.27 17.73 22.81
CA ALA A 93 8.09 18.07 22.00
C ALA A 93 8.44 18.20 20.51
N LEU A 94 9.60 18.78 20.18
CA LEU A 94 10.09 18.89 18.81
C LEU A 94 10.34 17.53 18.16
N VAL A 95 11.05 16.64 18.86
CA VAL A 95 11.30 15.26 18.37
C VAL A 95 9.98 14.51 18.17
N ARG A 96 9.02 14.64 19.10
CA ARG A 96 7.68 14.03 18.96
C ARG A 96 6.84 14.65 17.84
N SER A 97 7.09 15.91 17.50
CA SER A 97 6.48 16.56 16.34
C SER A 97 7.09 16.01 15.06
N PHE A 98 8.43 15.93 15.02
CA PHE A 98 9.20 15.39 13.91
C PHE A 98 8.86 13.93 13.60
N ASP A 99 8.83 13.07 14.61
CA ASP A 99 8.53 11.64 14.45
C ASP A 99 7.17 11.42 13.76
N SER A 100 6.13 12.09 14.26
CA SER A 100 4.78 12.01 13.69
C SER A 100 4.68 12.59 12.28
N SER A 101 5.28 13.76 12.04
CA SER A 101 5.20 14.42 10.74
C SER A 101 6.03 13.69 9.67
N LEU A 102 7.20 13.18 10.05
CA LEU A 102 8.05 12.39 9.18
C LEU A 102 7.40 11.05 8.85
N GLY A 103 6.82 10.37 9.85
CA GLY A 103 6.06 9.13 9.64
C GLY A 103 4.94 9.32 8.62
N ASN A 104 4.13 10.37 8.77
CA ASN A 104 3.08 10.71 7.80
C ASN A 104 3.64 10.99 6.40
N MET A 105 4.79 11.66 6.29
CA MET A 105 5.42 11.89 4.99
C MET A 105 5.86 10.56 4.34
N LEU A 106 6.50 9.68 5.09
CA LEU A 106 6.98 8.39 4.59
C LEU A 106 5.84 7.48 4.15
N GLU A 107 4.74 7.44 4.92
CA GLU A 107 3.53 6.70 4.55
C GLU A 107 2.94 7.21 3.23
N ASN A 108 2.75 8.52 3.11
CA ASN A 108 2.22 9.13 1.87
C ASN A 108 3.15 8.90 0.67
N LEU A 109 4.46 8.97 0.88
CA LEU A 109 5.45 8.67 -0.15
C LEU A 109 5.37 7.20 -0.59
N ALA A 110 5.27 6.26 0.35
CA ALA A 110 5.13 4.84 0.05
C ALA A 110 3.87 4.56 -0.77
N ILE A 111 2.73 5.15 -0.40
CA ILE A 111 1.47 5.05 -1.15
C ILE A 111 1.62 5.66 -2.55
N SER A 112 2.27 6.81 -2.67
CA SER A 112 2.49 7.49 -3.95
C SER A 112 3.33 6.65 -4.90
N ILE A 113 4.38 6.01 -4.39
CA ILE A 113 5.21 5.07 -5.15
C ILE A 113 4.40 3.83 -5.54
N ALA A 114 3.66 3.26 -4.59
CA ALA A 114 2.83 2.07 -4.84
C ALA A 114 1.80 2.30 -5.96
N ARG A 115 1.18 3.49 -6.01
CA ARG A 115 0.23 3.88 -7.07
C ARG A 115 0.82 3.96 -8.48
N LEU A 116 2.15 3.97 -8.62
CA LEU A 116 2.79 3.90 -9.94
C LEU A 116 2.74 2.49 -10.55
N PHE A 117 2.57 1.47 -9.70
CA PHE A 117 2.69 0.07 -10.08
C PHE A 117 1.44 -0.76 -9.78
N TYR A 118 0.69 -0.34 -8.77
CA TYR A 118 -0.48 -1.06 -8.26
C TYR A 118 -1.65 -0.11 -8.10
N ASN A 119 -2.84 -0.68 -8.09
CA ASN A 119 -3.97 0.05 -7.56
C ASN A 119 -3.97 -0.08 -6.04
N VAL A 120 -4.01 1.09 -5.39
CA VAL A 120 -3.93 1.20 -3.94
C VAL A 120 -5.25 1.75 -3.41
N THR A 121 -5.88 1.00 -2.53
CA THR A 121 -7.13 1.38 -1.86
C THR A 121 -7.05 1.03 -0.38
N ASN A 122 -7.75 1.81 0.43
CA ASN A 122 -7.93 1.60 1.88
C ASN A 122 -9.38 1.25 2.20
N GLN A 123 -10.15 0.81 1.20
CA GLN A 123 -11.55 0.48 1.34
C GLN A 123 -11.80 -0.93 0.83
N VAL A 124 -12.36 -1.77 1.69
CA VAL A 124 -12.85 -3.08 1.31
C VAL A 124 -14.36 -2.99 1.17
N ASN A 125 -14.82 -3.24 -0.05
CA ASN A 125 -16.25 -3.33 -0.37
C ASN A 125 -16.64 -4.79 -0.51
N GLY A 126 -17.73 -5.17 0.12
CA GLY A 126 -18.25 -6.52 -0.03
C GLY A 126 -19.63 -6.71 0.57
N PRO A 127 -20.31 -7.80 0.17
CA PRO A 127 -21.55 -8.20 0.80
C PRO A 127 -21.27 -8.65 2.25
N LEU A 128 -21.99 -8.07 3.21
CA LEU A 128 -21.94 -8.52 4.60
C LEU A 128 -23.35 -8.71 5.15
N PHE A 129 -23.75 -9.98 5.29
CA PHE A 129 -25.12 -10.34 5.68
C PHE A 129 -25.36 -10.13 7.18
N PRO A 130 -26.61 -9.90 7.62
CA PRO A 130 -26.95 -9.84 9.03
C PRO A 130 -26.52 -11.09 9.80
N GLU A 131 -26.71 -12.28 9.22
CA GLU A 131 -26.30 -13.56 9.79
C GLU A 131 -24.77 -13.68 9.94
N GLN A 132 -24.03 -13.23 8.92
CA GLN A 132 -22.56 -13.15 8.99
C GLN A 132 -22.12 -12.17 10.09
N THR A 133 -22.79 -11.02 10.21
CA THR A 133 -22.49 -10.02 11.25
C THR A 133 -22.73 -10.60 12.65
N ALA A 134 -23.85 -11.31 12.84
CA ALA A 134 -24.16 -11.97 14.11
C ALA A 134 -23.12 -13.05 14.45
N LYS A 135 -22.70 -13.85 13.45
CA LYS A 135 -21.70 -14.89 13.65
C LYS A 135 -20.31 -14.33 13.95
N ILE A 136 -19.94 -13.21 13.31
CA ILE A 136 -18.71 -12.48 13.64
C ILE A 136 -18.76 -12.00 15.10
N ALA A 137 -19.87 -11.43 15.55
CA ALA A 137 -20.01 -10.97 16.94
C ALA A 137 -19.89 -12.13 17.93
N GLU A 138 -20.54 -13.26 17.68
CA GLU A 138 -20.42 -14.48 18.49
C GLU A 138 -18.97 -14.96 18.61
N LEU A 139 -18.25 -15.02 17.48
CA LEU A 139 -16.85 -15.43 17.45
C LEU A 139 -15.95 -14.45 18.19
N LEU A 140 -16.14 -13.14 18.00
CA LEU A 140 -15.35 -12.11 18.69
C LEU A 140 -15.55 -12.16 20.20
N GLU A 141 -16.77 -12.33 20.69
CA GLU A 141 -17.04 -12.48 22.12
C GLU A 141 -16.45 -13.78 22.67
N ALA A 142 -16.53 -14.87 21.89
CA ALA A 142 -15.89 -16.13 22.25
C ALA A 142 -14.36 -16.00 22.38
N TYR A 143 -13.71 -15.22 21.51
CA TYR A 143 -12.26 -15.00 21.56
C TYR A 143 -11.82 -14.03 22.66
N LYS A 144 -12.64 -13.03 22.99
CA LYS A 144 -12.34 -12.09 24.08
C LYS A 144 -12.48 -12.74 25.46
N ASN A 145 -13.38 -13.70 25.60
CA ASN A 145 -13.64 -14.35 26.88
C ASN A 145 -12.42 -15.17 27.33
N SER A 146 -11.69 -14.65 28.32
CA SER A 146 -10.50 -15.29 28.89
C SER A 146 -10.79 -16.63 29.58
N GLN A 147 -12.05 -16.93 29.89
CA GLN A 147 -12.50 -18.21 30.45
C GLN A 147 -12.92 -19.22 29.37
N ASN A 148 -12.91 -18.83 28.09
CA ASN A 148 -13.22 -19.71 26.97
C ASN A 148 -11.91 -20.26 26.35
N PRO A 149 -11.76 -21.59 26.20
CA PRO A 149 -10.58 -22.17 25.56
C PRO A 149 -10.53 -21.93 24.04
N LYS A 150 -11.58 -21.39 23.42
CA LYS A 150 -11.66 -21.18 21.97
C LYS A 150 -10.65 -20.12 21.51
N LYS A 151 -9.63 -20.58 20.77
CA LYS A 151 -8.67 -19.73 20.07
C LYS A 151 -9.11 -19.51 18.62
N VAL A 152 -8.64 -18.41 18.04
CA VAL A 152 -8.86 -18.09 16.62
C VAL A 152 -8.37 -19.25 15.75
N SER A 153 -9.21 -19.72 14.83
CA SER A 153 -8.85 -20.80 13.91
C SER A 153 -9.29 -20.51 12.47
N VAL A 154 -8.60 -21.12 11.50
CA VAL A 154 -8.98 -21.02 10.08
C VAL A 154 -10.38 -21.60 9.83
N ALA A 155 -10.79 -22.58 10.61
CA ALA A 155 -12.11 -23.20 10.50
C ALA A 155 -13.25 -22.20 10.80
N ASP A 156 -13.01 -21.21 11.67
CA ASP A 156 -14.01 -20.20 12.02
C ASP A 156 -14.35 -19.29 10.82
N PHE A 157 -13.40 -19.07 9.91
CA PHE A 157 -13.67 -18.35 8.65
C PHE A 157 -14.60 -19.14 7.72
N GLN A 158 -14.53 -20.48 7.73
CA GLN A 158 -15.44 -21.31 6.93
C GLN A 158 -16.88 -21.20 7.43
N LEU A 159 -17.08 -21.03 8.74
CA LEU A 159 -18.41 -20.78 9.31
C LEU A 159 -19.04 -19.51 8.73
N LEU A 160 -18.24 -18.48 8.45
CA LEU A 160 -18.70 -17.22 7.85
C LEU A 160 -18.95 -17.34 6.35
N ARG A 161 -18.15 -18.15 5.65
CA ARG A 161 -18.23 -18.35 4.20
C ARG A 161 -19.39 -19.26 3.77
N ASN A 162 -19.76 -20.21 4.65
CA ASN A 162 -20.80 -21.19 4.38
C ASN A 162 -22.22 -20.68 4.71
N ILE A 163 -22.35 -19.46 5.25
CA ILE A 163 -23.66 -18.84 5.48
C ILE A 163 -24.35 -18.58 4.13
N PRO A 164 -25.60 -19.04 3.94
CA PRO A 164 -26.32 -18.86 2.68
C PRO A 164 -26.46 -17.38 2.33
N LYS A 165 -26.37 -17.07 1.04
CA LYS A 165 -26.55 -15.72 0.54
C LYS A 165 -28.05 -15.35 0.57
N PRO A 166 -28.47 -14.28 1.27
CA PRO A 166 -29.85 -13.80 1.24
C PRO A 166 -30.18 -13.18 -0.13
N GLU A 167 -31.48 -13.13 -0.46
CA GLU A 167 -31.96 -12.54 -1.72
C GLU A 167 -31.63 -11.04 -1.83
N ASN A 168 -31.67 -10.31 -0.72
CA ASN A 168 -31.32 -8.89 -0.65
C ASN A 168 -29.90 -8.72 -0.12
N VAL A 169 -28.98 -8.37 -1.01
CA VAL A 169 -27.57 -8.14 -0.69
C VAL A 169 -27.35 -6.65 -0.49
N VAL A 170 -26.90 -6.29 0.71
CA VAL A 170 -26.41 -4.93 0.99
C VAL A 170 -24.90 -4.98 0.98
N GLU A 171 -24.28 -4.16 0.12
CA GLU A 171 -22.84 -3.93 0.17
C GLU A 171 -22.50 -3.04 1.35
N LYS A 172 -21.43 -3.39 2.06
CA LYS A 172 -20.85 -2.55 3.09
C LYS A 172 -19.43 -2.19 2.70
N THR A 173 -19.08 -0.95 2.95
CA THR A 173 -17.72 -0.43 2.83
C THR A 173 -17.11 -0.35 4.22
N HIS A 174 -15.90 -0.88 4.35
CA HIS A 174 -15.09 -0.70 5.55
C HIS A 174 -13.77 -0.01 5.18
N ILE A 175 -13.37 0.99 5.96
CA ILE A 175 -12.05 1.61 5.84
C ILE A 175 -11.05 0.72 6.57
N SER A 176 -10.08 0.17 5.85
CA SER A 176 -9.03 -0.71 6.36
C SER A 176 -7.65 -0.09 6.17
N ASP A 177 -6.61 -0.83 6.57
CA ASP A 177 -5.25 -0.56 6.11
C ASP A 177 -5.17 -0.65 4.57
N TYR A 178 -4.16 -0.01 4.00
CA TYR A 178 -3.93 -0.02 2.55
C TYR A 178 -3.67 -1.44 2.04
N TYR A 179 -4.38 -1.83 0.99
CA TYR A 179 -4.07 -3.02 0.21
C TYR A 179 -3.73 -2.64 -1.23
N LEU A 180 -2.85 -3.44 -1.82
CA LEU A 180 -2.33 -3.25 -3.18
C LEU A 180 -2.81 -4.41 -4.03
N TYR A 181 -3.37 -4.11 -5.20
CA TYR A 181 -3.72 -5.13 -6.18
C TYR A 181 -3.05 -4.83 -7.53
N ASP A 182 -2.50 -5.88 -8.12
CA ASP A 182 -1.99 -5.86 -9.49
C ASP A 182 -3.13 -6.26 -10.43
N GLU A 183 -3.30 -5.51 -11.52
CA GLU A 183 -4.30 -5.82 -12.56
C GLU A 183 -3.71 -6.70 -13.69
N GLU A 184 -2.39 -6.80 -13.78
CA GLU A 184 -1.67 -7.68 -14.73
C GLU A 184 -1.53 -9.11 -14.18
#